data_AF-K1TDD3-F1
#
_entry.id   AF-K1TDD3-F1
#
_cell.length_a   1.000
_cell.length_b   1.000
_cell.length_c   1.000
_cell.angle_alpha   90.00
_cell.angle_beta   90.00
_cell.angle_gamma   90.00
#
_symmetry.space_group_name_H-M   'P 1'
#
loop_
_entity.id
_entity.type
_entity.pdbx_description
1 polymer ?
#
loop_
_entity_poly.entity_id
_entity_poly.type
_entity_poly.pdbx_seq_one_letter_code
_entity_poly.pdbx_strand_id
1 'polypeptide(L)'
;MYRYTQSENLKKNPDYVEYFLPRYDVSAESFSTADMTDGKPLRVISTNITDESSKYLTFIQGDKPLIKMVSSCGSGKKVLLIKESYGNALAPFLLDTFSEVYVLDPRQESIQGMNIPSFVENNGIDTVLFCNYTMVPSNSKYMNALNAMIGA
;
A
#
# COMPACT_ATOMS: atom_id res chain seq x y z
N MET A 1 -5.39 17.54 -8.73
CA MET A 1 -6.76 18.00 -9.12
C MET A 1 -6.86 18.53 -10.57
N TYR A 2 -5.77 19.04 -11.15
CA TYR A 2 -5.73 19.56 -12.53
C TYR A 2 -6.21 18.57 -13.61
N ARG A 3 -5.79 17.28 -13.54
CA ARG A 3 -6.19 16.25 -14.51
C ARG A 3 -7.70 16.13 -14.75
N TYR A 4 -8.52 16.38 -13.72
CA TYR A 4 -9.98 16.27 -13.81
C TYR A 4 -10.68 17.58 -14.20
N THR A 5 -10.09 18.71 -13.85
CA THR A 5 -10.74 20.04 -13.99
C THR A 5 -10.20 20.85 -15.16
N GLN A 6 -8.99 20.52 -15.64
CA GLN A 6 -8.23 21.27 -16.65
C GLN A 6 -8.14 22.79 -16.36
N SER A 7 -8.25 23.18 -15.08
CA SER A 7 -8.26 24.58 -14.67
C SER A 7 -6.88 25.22 -14.85
N GLU A 8 -6.84 26.34 -15.57
CA GLU A 8 -5.62 27.14 -15.75
C GLU A 8 -5.03 27.64 -14.41
N ASN A 9 -5.85 27.85 -13.39
CA ASN A 9 -5.36 28.23 -12.06
C ASN A 9 -4.54 27.11 -11.40
N LEU A 10 -4.97 25.85 -11.55
CA LEU A 10 -4.24 24.69 -11.04
C LEU A 10 -3.01 24.36 -11.89
N LYS A 11 -3.04 24.68 -13.19
CA LYS A 11 -1.87 24.59 -14.07
C LYS A 11 -0.76 25.54 -13.64
N LYS A 12 -1.13 26.77 -13.27
CA LYS A 12 -0.18 27.81 -12.80
C LYS A 12 0.31 27.58 -11.38
N ASN A 13 -0.43 26.82 -10.58
CA ASN A 13 -0.12 26.53 -9.17
C ASN A 13 -0.17 25.01 -8.95
N PRO A 14 0.82 24.25 -9.46
CA PRO A 14 0.81 22.81 -9.36
C PRO A 14 0.94 22.35 -7.91
N ASP A 15 0.19 21.30 -7.55
CA ASP A 15 0.33 20.60 -6.27
C ASP A 15 1.77 20.06 -6.10
N TYR A 16 2.26 19.97 -4.87
CA TYR A 16 3.52 19.32 -4.53
C TYR A 16 3.29 18.10 -3.63
N VAL A 17 4.29 17.21 -3.57
CA VAL A 17 4.31 16.08 -2.64
C VAL A 17 5.47 16.29 -1.69
N GLU A 18 5.15 16.35 -0.41
CA GLU A 18 6.12 16.25 0.68
C GLU A 18 6.15 14.81 1.18
N TYR A 19 7.34 14.33 1.51
CA TYR A 19 7.53 12.97 2.00
C TYR A 19 8.53 12.96 3.15
N PHE A 20 8.43 11.93 3.97
CA PHE A 20 9.30 11.71 5.13
C PHE A 20 9.98 10.36 4.95
N LEU A 21 11.29 10.31 5.13
CA LEU A 21 12.04 9.07 5.06
C LEU A 21 11.84 8.26 6.35
N PRO A 22 11.76 6.92 6.28
CA PRO A 22 11.72 6.07 7.46
C PRO A 22 12.90 6.35 8.41
N ARG A 23 12.68 6.26 9.73
CA ARG A 23 13.73 6.49 10.72
C ARG A 23 14.72 5.34 10.87
N TYR A 24 14.32 4.16 10.40
CA TYR A 24 15.07 2.92 10.50
C TYR A 24 15.46 2.41 9.10
N ASP A 25 16.39 1.46 9.05
CA ASP A 25 16.72 0.76 7.81
C ASP A 25 15.53 -0.09 7.37
N VAL A 26 15.18 0.00 6.08
CA VAL A 26 14.03 -0.68 5.52
C VAL A 26 14.38 -1.42 4.23
N SER A 27 13.75 -2.57 4.02
CA SER A 27 13.70 -3.26 2.73
C SER A 27 12.25 -3.51 2.34
N ALA A 28 11.97 -3.58 1.04
CA ALA A 28 10.62 -3.81 0.54
C ALA A 28 10.62 -4.58 -0.78
N GLU A 29 9.66 -5.50 -0.90
CA GLU A 29 9.41 -6.29 -2.11
C GLU A 29 7.92 -6.33 -2.41
N SER A 30 7.58 -6.32 -3.70
CA SER A 30 6.22 -6.61 -4.18
C SER A 30 6.13 -8.02 -4.73
N PHE A 31 4.96 -8.64 -4.54
CA PHE A 31 4.64 -9.98 -4.99
C PHE A 31 3.36 -9.95 -5.84
N SER A 32 3.25 -10.85 -6.81
CA SER A 32 2.02 -10.98 -7.59
C SER A 32 0.96 -11.83 -6.88
N THR A 33 1.40 -12.75 -6.02
CA THR A 33 0.57 -13.77 -5.35
C THR A 33 0.83 -13.84 -3.84
N ALA A 34 -0.07 -14.50 -3.11
CA ALA A 34 -0.04 -14.53 -1.64
C ALA A 34 1.00 -15.50 -1.05
N ASP A 35 1.55 -16.40 -1.86
CA ASP A 35 2.66 -17.30 -1.51
C ASP A 35 4.02 -16.59 -1.44
N MET A 36 4.10 -15.37 -1.98
CA MET A 36 5.30 -14.51 -1.95
C MET A 36 6.55 -15.16 -2.56
N THR A 37 6.39 -15.92 -3.65
CA THR A 37 7.50 -16.63 -4.32
C THR A 37 8.21 -15.80 -5.40
N ASP A 38 7.61 -14.69 -5.86
CA ASP A 38 8.06 -13.90 -7.01
C ASP A 38 8.53 -12.48 -6.66
N GLY A 39 9.18 -12.33 -5.50
CA GLY A 39 9.59 -11.04 -4.94
C GLY A 39 10.35 -10.14 -5.90
N LYS A 40 9.89 -8.89 -6.00
CA LYS A 40 10.54 -7.82 -6.77
C LYS A 40 10.86 -6.64 -5.85
N PRO A 41 12.13 -6.24 -5.71
CA PRO A 41 12.51 -5.10 -4.88
C PRO A 41 11.78 -3.82 -5.29
N LEU A 42 11.35 -3.03 -4.30
CA LEU A 42 10.76 -1.70 -4.52
C LEU A 42 11.29 -0.69 -3.50
N ARG A 43 11.15 0.59 -3.84
CA ARG A 43 11.46 1.69 -2.91
C ARG A 43 10.22 2.10 -2.14
N VAL A 44 10.31 2.08 -0.81
CA VAL A 44 9.23 2.54 0.08
C VAL A 44 8.89 4.02 -0.19
N ILE A 45 9.92 4.86 -0.31
CA ILE A 45 9.83 6.26 -0.75
C ILE A 45 10.70 6.44 -2.00
N SER A 46 10.09 6.84 -3.11
CA SER A 46 10.79 7.20 -4.35
C SER A 46 11.03 8.71 -4.39
N THR A 47 12.29 9.12 -4.27
CA THR A 47 12.72 10.54 -4.18
C THR A 47 12.90 11.23 -5.52
N ASN A 48 12.91 10.48 -6.62
CA ASN A 48 13.31 10.97 -7.95
C ASN A 48 12.14 10.94 -8.96
N ILE A 49 10.92 11.23 -8.52
CA ILE A 49 9.75 11.31 -9.40
C ILE A 49 9.75 12.68 -10.10
N THR A 50 10.01 12.69 -11.41
CA THR A 50 10.07 13.92 -12.22
C THR A 50 8.80 14.21 -13.00
N ASP A 51 7.97 13.19 -13.25
CA ASP A 51 6.66 13.38 -13.89
C ASP A 51 5.68 14.01 -12.89
N GLU A 52 5.30 15.26 -13.17
CA GLU A 52 4.38 16.04 -12.34
C GLU A 52 3.02 15.36 -12.15
N SER A 53 2.61 14.53 -13.10
CA SER A 53 1.32 13.84 -13.08
C SER A 53 1.35 12.54 -12.27
N SER A 54 2.53 12.12 -11.84
CA SER A 54 2.79 10.84 -11.16
C SER A 54 3.48 11.02 -9.81
N LYS A 55 3.50 12.23 -9.25
CA LYS A 55 4.12 12.54 -7.93
C LYS A 55 3.68 11.59 -6.82
N TYR A 56 2.45 11.07 -6.86
CA TYR A 56 1.96 10.12 -5.85
C TYR A 56 2.64 8.74 -5.88
N LEU A 57 3.33 8.37 -6.98
CA LEU A 57 4.18 7.18 -7.05
C LEU A 57 5.41 7.26 -6.12
N THR A 58 5.64 8.41 -5.46
CA THR A 58 6.58 8.55 -4.35
C THR A 58 6.35 7.47 -3.29
N PHE A 59 5.10 7.13 -2.97
CA PHE A 59 4.79 6.17 -1.92
C PHE A 59 4.63 4.75 -2.49
N ILE A 60 5.47 3.83 -2.02
CA ILE A 60 5.47 2.37 -2.33
C ILE A 60 5.34 2.00 -3.82
N GLN A 61 5.64 2.95 -4.71
CA GLN A 61 5.56 2.82 -6.17
C GLN A 61 4.16 2.45 -6.71
N GLY A 62 3.12 2.90 -6.00
CA GLY A 62 1.73 2.75 -6.41
C GLY A 62 1.06 1.47 -5.91
N ASP A 63 0.02 1.05 -6.62
CA ASP A 63 -0.80 -0.09 -6.21
C ASP A 63 -0.19 -1.39 -6.72
N LYS A 64 0.14 -2.29 -5.78
CA LYS A 64 0.67 -3.63 -6.03
C LYS A 64 -0.25 -4.68 -5.38
N PRO A 65 -0.28 -5.93 -5.88
CA PRO A 65 -1.11 -6.99 -5.30
C PRO A 65 -0.80 -7.21 -3.82
N LEU A 66 0.48 -7.44 -3.53
CA LEU A 66 0.99 -7.58 -2.17
C LEU A 66 2.37 -6.93 -2.09
N ILE A 67 2.64 -6.25 -0.99
CA ILE A 67 3.97 -5.74 -0.63
C ILE A 67 4.33 -6.27 0.74
N LYS A 68 5.58 -6.69 0.91
CA LYS A 68 6.19 -6.90 2.23
C LYS A 68 7.26 -5.86 2.43
N MET A 69 7.18 -5.12 3.53
CA MET A 69 8.22 -4.19 3.97
C MET A 69 8.74 -4.64 5.33
N VAL A 70 10.06 -4.59 5.51
CA VAL A 70 10.73 -4.98 6.75
C VAL A 70 11.50 -3.78 7.28
N SER A 71 11.42 -3.55 8.59
CA SER A 71 12.07 -2.44 9.30
C SER A 71 12.96 -2.95 10.43
N SER A 72 14.11 -2.29 10.63
CA SER A 72 15.01 -2.56 11.76
C SER A 72 14.55 -1.92 13.09
N CYS A 73 13.30 -1.44 13.19
CA CYS A 73 12.75 -0.81 14.41
C CYS A 73 12.69 -1.72 15.65
N GLY A 74 12.80 -3.04 15.48
CA GLY A 74 12.96 -4.00 16.58
C GLY A 74 11.73 -4.26 17.45
N SER A 75 10.53 -3.85 17.02
CA SER A 75 9.30 -4.05 17.80
C SER A 75 8.80 -5.50 17.79
N GLY A 76 9.18 -6.31 16.80
CA GLY A 76 8.67 -7.67 16.58
C GLY A 76 7.22 -7.73 16.10
N LYS A 77 6.51 -6.59 16.07
CA LYS A 77 5.10 -6.51 15.69
C LYS A 77 4.92 -6.54 14.18
N LYS A 78 3.84 -7.15 13.73
CA LYS A 78 3.50 -7.24 12.30
C LYS A 78 2.10 -6.71 12.02
N VAL A 79 1.95 -6.02 10.89
CA VAL A 79 0.66 -5.45 10.46
C VAL A 79 0.33 -5.82 9.01
N LEU A 80 -0.94 -6.14 8.75
CA LEU A 80 -1.53 -6.17 7.41
C LEU A 80 -2.32 -4.88 7.19
N LEU A 81 -1.84 -4.02 6.30
CA LEU A 81 -2.55 -2.86 5.79
C LEU A 81 -3.38 -3.27 4.55
N ILE A 82 -4.70 -3.27 4.69
CA ILE A 82 -5.64 -3.51 3.60
C ILE A 82 -6.15 -2.16 3.09
N LYS A 83 -5.83 -1.84 1.83
CA LYS A 83 -5.97 -0.47 1.31
C LYS A 83 -6.35 -0.43 -0.16
N GLU A 84 -6.75 0.74 -0.62
CA GLU A 84 -6.55 1.19 -2.00
C GLU A 84 -5.54 2.34 -2.04
N SER A 85 -5.34 2.98 -3.19
CA SER A 85 -4.37 4.07 -3.41
C SER A 85 -4.20 5.08 -2.26
N TYR A 86 -5.26 5.45 -1.52
CA TYR A 86 -5.18 6.37 -0.39
C TYR A 86 -4.24 5.89 0.73
N GLY A 87 -4.15 4.57 0.96
CA GLY A 87 -3.26 3.98 1.96
C GLY A 87 -1.78 3.99 1.59
N ASN A 88 -1.42 4.28 0.33
CA ASN A 88 -0.02 4.28 -0.11
C ASN A 88 0.83 5.25 0.71
N ALA A 89 0.33 6.46 0.95
CA ALA A 89 1.04 7.48 1.72
C ALA A 89 1.16 7.14 3.21
N LEU A 90 0.26 6.32 3.77
CA LEU A 90 0.33 5.88 5.16
C LEU A 90 1.36 4.76 5.36
N ALA A 91 1.49 3.85 4.40
CA ALA A 91 2.28 2.62 4.53
C ALA A 91 3.73 2.85 5.04
N PRO A 92 4.50 3.85 4.56
CA PRO A 92 5.85 4.12 5.06
C PRO A 92 5.91 4.43 6.55
N PHE A 93 4.92 5.14 7.11
CA PHE A 93 4.90 5.52 8.53
C PHE A 93 4.70 4.32 9.46
N LEU A 94 4.15 3.21 8.96
CA LEU A 94 3.97 1.99 9.76
C LEU A 94 5.31 1.34 10.11
N LEU A 95 6.37 1.57 9.32
CA LEU A 95 7.71 0.98 9.54
C LEU A 95 8.42 1.51 10.78
N ASP A 96 7.93 2.61 11.36
CA ASP A 96 8.41 3.15 12.63
C ASP A 96 7.84 2.41 13.85
N THR A 97 6.77 1.62 13.67
CA THR A 97 6.06 0.91 14.75
C THR A 97 6.10 -0.60 14.56
N PHE A 98 6.03 -1.09 13.32
CA PHE A 98 5.95 -2.50 12.98
C PHE A 98 7.25 -2.95 12.30
N SER A 99 7.78 -4.10 12.74
CA SER A 99 8.96 -4.71 12.12
C SER A 99 8.65 -5.32 10.76
N GLU A 100 7.42 -5.78 10.54
CA GLU A 100 6.93 -6.22 9.23
C GLU A 100 5.60 -5.53 8.89
N VAL A 101 5.53 -4.91 7.72
CA VAL A 101 4.32 -4.29 7.17
C VAL A 101 3.98 -4.99 5.86
N TYR A 102 2.85 -5.69 5.87
CA TYR A 102 2.25 -6.28 4.68
C TYR A 102 1.22 -5.30 4.13
N VAL A 103 1.26 -4.99 2.84
CA VAL A 103 0.29 -4.08 2.20
C VAL A 103 -0.45 -4.85 1.11
N LEU A 104 -1.77 -4.99 1.28
CA LEU A 104 -2.65 -5.72 0.38
C LEU A 104 -3.59 -4.74 -0.32
N ASP A 105 -3.68 -4.85 -1.64
CA ASP A 105 -4.68 -4.16 -2.45
C ASP A 105 -5.67 -5.18 -3.06
N PRO A 106 -6.87 -5.35 -2.48
CA PRO A 106 -7.82 -6.37 -2.91
C PRO A 106 -8.28 -6.23 -4.36
N ARG A 107 -8.08 -5.07 -5.01
CA ARG A 107 -8.54 -4.82 -6.38
C ARG A 107 -7.69 -5.52 -7.44
N GLN A 108 -6.52 -6.00 -7.05
CA GLN A 108 -5.55 -6.61 -7.96
C GLN A 108 -5.99 -8.02 -8.33
N GLU A 109 -6.05 -8.32 -9.62
CA GLU A 109 -6.61 -9.59 -10.10
C GLU A 109 -5.76 -10.80 -9.69
N SER A 110 -4.44 -10.65 -9.64
CA SER A 110 -3.50 -11.73 -9.31
C SER A 110 -3.56 -12.19 -7.86
N ILE A 111 -4.15 -11.40 -6.96
CA ILE A 111 -4.30 -11.74 -5.53
C ILE A 111 -5.71 -12.24 -5.20
N GLN A 112 -6.64 -12.24 -6.18
CA GLN A 112 -7.97 -12.80 -5.99
C GLN A 112 -7.88 -14.30 -5.62
N GLY A 113 -8.68 -14.72 -4.64
CA GLY A 113 -8.64 -16.08 -4.09
C GLY A 113 -7.73 -16.24 -2.86
N MET A 114 -6.97 -15.21 -2.48
CA MET A 114 -6.29 -15.15 -1.19
C MET A 114 -7.28 -15.30 -0.03
N ASN A 115 -6.96 -16.11 0.96
CA ASN A 115 -7.68 -16.15 2.23
C ASN A 115 -6.94 -15.29 3.27
N ILE A 116 -7.53 -14.15 3.65
CA ILE A 116 -6.92 -13.20 4.59
C ILE A 116 -6.73 -13.82 5.98
N PRO A 117 -7.71 -14.51 6.60
CA PRO A 117 -7.51 -15.17 7.90
C PRO A 117 -6.31 -16.12 7.93
N SER A 118 -6.22 -17.04 6.96
CA SER A 118 -5.08 -17.96 6.86
C SER A 118 -3.77 -17.23 6.58
N PHE A 119 -3.77 -16.17 5.77
CA PHE A 119 -2.57 -15.37 5.53
C PHE A 119 -2.08 -14.68 6.82
N VAL A 120 -3.00 -14.12 7.60
CA VAL A 120 -2.70 -13.48 8.90
C VAL A 120 -2.09 -14.50 9.86
N GLU A 121 -2.71 -15.67 9.98
CA GLU A 121 -2.22 -16.75 10.85
C GLU A 121 -0.83 -17.26 10.42
N ASN A 122 -0.68 -17.60 9.13
CA ASN A 122 0.56 -18.17 8.59
C ASN A 122 1.76 -17.21 8.67
N ASN A 123 1.52 -15.90 8.69
CA ASN A 123 2.58 -14.89 8.78
C ASN A 123 2.79 -14.35 10.20
N GLY A 124 1.97 -14.77 11.17
CA GLY A 124 2.01 -14.27 12.55
C GLY A 124 1.70 -12.77 12.62
N ILE A 125 0.64 -12.32 11.94
CA ILE A 125 0.27 -10.91 11.89
C ILE A 125 -0.58 -10.53 13.11
N ASP A 126 -0.11 -9.55 13.89
CA ASP A 126 -0.75 -9.13 15.15
C ASP A 126 -1.86 -8.10 14.95
N THR A 127 -1.83 -7.37 13.84
CA THR A 127 -2.73 -6.24 13.59
C THR A 127 -3.19 -6.23 12.15
N VAL A 128 -4.49 -6.04 11.93
CA VAL A 128 -5.07 -5.77 10.62
C VAL A 128 -5.60 -4.34 10.63
N LEU A 129 -5.14 -3.52 9.67
CA LEU A 129 -5.52 -2.12 9.52
C LEU A 129 -6.18 -1.91 8.17
N PHE A 130 -7.38 -1.34 8.16
CA PHE A 130 -8.03 -0.86 6.95
C PHE A 130 -7.79 0.63 6.79
N CYS A 131 -7.20 1.06 5.66
CA CYS A 131 -7.02 2.47 5.34
C CYS A 131 -7.48 2.74 3.90
N ASN A 132 -8.65 3.34 3.78
CA ASN A 132 -9.36 3.51 2.53
C ASN A 132 -10.06 4.86 2.53
N TYR A 133 -10.20 5.50 1.37
CA TYR A 133 -11.05 6.69 1.28
C TYR A 133 -12.52 6.34 1.53
N THR A 134 -13.31 7.33 1.98
CA THR A 134 -14.66 7.13 2.55
C THR A 134 -15.65 6.41 1.63
N MET A 135 -15.52 6.49 0.30
CA MET A 135 -16.47 5.83 -0.61
C MET A 135 -16.04 4.43 -1.07
N VAL A 136 -14.91 3.89 -0.61
CA VAL A 136 -14.50 2.51 -0.95
C VAL A 136 -15.58 1.47 -0.67
N PRO A 137 -16.39 1.55 0.42
CA PRO A 137 -17.49 0.62 0.64
C PRO A 137 -18.56 0.61 -0.47
N SER A 138 -18.67 1.67 -1.27
CA SER A 138 -19.57 1.72 -2.44
C SER A 138 -18.95 1.14 -3.72
N ASN A 139 -17.65 0.82 -3.71
CA ASN A 139 -16.95 0.22 -4.84
C ASN A 139 -17.11 -1.30 -4.82
N SER A 140 -17.98 -1.82 -5.69
CA SER A 140 -18.25 -3.26 -5.79
C SER A 140 -17.02 -4.08 -6.17
N LYS A 141 -16.10 -3.57 -7.00
CA LYS A 141 -14.86 -4.29 -7.33
C LYS A 141 -14.01 -4.53 -6.08
N TYR A 142 -13.86 -3.51 -5.24
CA TYR A 142 -13.12 -3.63 -3.98
C TYR A 142 -13.86 -4.53 -2.99
N MET A 143 -15.14 -4.26 -2.75
CA MET A 143 -15.91 -4.98 -1.72
C MET A 143 -16.16 -6.44 -2.06
N ASN A 144 -16.43 -6.78 -3.33
CA ASN A 144 -16.60 -8.17 -3.74
C ASN A 144 -15.29 -8.96 -3.56
N ALA A 145 -14.15 -8.36 -3.95
CA ALA A 145 -12.85 -8.99 -3.76
C ALA A 145 -12.52 -9.16 -2.27
N LEU A 146 -12.73 -8.12 -1.46
CA LEU A 146 -12.49 -8.19 -0.02
C LEU A 146 -13.39 -9.23 0.67
N ASN A 147 -14.70 -9.23 0.40
CA ASN A 147 -15.65 -10.19 1.00
C ASN A 147 -15.25 -11.63 0.68
N ALA A 148 -14.88 -11.91 -0.58
CA ALA A 148 -14.39 -13.21 -0.98
C ALA A 148 -13.10 -13.63 -0.23
N MET A 149 -12.21 -12.69 0.07
CA MET A 149 -10.96 -12.96 0.78
C MET A 149 -11.13 -13.17 2.30
N ILE A 150 -12.15 -12.57 2.91
CA ILE A 150 -12.46 -12.73 4.34
C ILE A 150 -13.49 -13.84 4.63
N GLY A 151 -14.10 -14.41 3.59
CA GLY A 151 -15.10 -15.49 3.72
C GLY A 151 -16.49 -15.00 4.14
N ALA A 152 -16.86 -13.77 3.75
CA ALA A 152 -18.16 -13.14 4.05
C ALA A 152 -19.15 -13.22 2.87
#